data_AF-A0A926P1T7-F1
#
_entry.id   AF-A0A926P1T7-F1
#
_cell.length_a   1.000
_cell.length_b   1.000
_cell.length_c   1.000
_cell.angle_alpha   90.00
_cell.angle_beta   90.00
_cell.angle_gamma   90.00
#
_symmetry.space_group_name_H-M   'P 1'
#
loop_
_entity.id
_entity.type
_entity.pdbx_description
1 polymer ?
#
loop_
_entity_poly.entity_id
_entity_poly.type
_entity_poly.pdbx_seq_one_letter_code
_entity_poly.pdbx_strand_id
1 'polypeptide(L)'
;MEQEGVWLGALRKPVKWAMYVSLAVLAASYLWVIFADLALGWNIGMQEMLRPDGNLSAYLILWSFFCSVLFSSFYLSDNIGVIEPRPDGFFDWFSLILGRVGMIAIVFVVLVMIYEVVARYVFEKPTLWANELSLWVAGFTFLLAGLYAMQQRSHIRIYIIYDILPRWAQKTSDIISVFLIWCFTIALVWGGYNEASAKLLRWEKFGTAWDPPLPATLKTGILVIISLVAIQALSNLIADWNKAPEHHSPADEIDDVEIENIRSTLGEKN
;
A
#
# COMPACT_ATOMS: atom_id res chain seq x y z
N MET A 1 25.59 3.13 13.32
CA MET A 1 25.82 3.62 11.95
C MET A 1 24.50 4.22 11.49
N GLU A 2 24.38 5.53 11.33
CA GLU A 2 23.21 6.12 10.66
C GLU A 2 23.26 5.61 9.21
N GLN A 3 22.47 4.59 8.86
CA GLN A 3 22.32 4.15 7.48
C GLN A 3 21.90 5.37 6.67
N GLU A 4 22.71 5.85 5.74
CA GLU A 4 22.32 6.95 4.85
C GLU A 4 21.05 6.55 4.09
N GLY A 5 20.10 7.47 3.98
CA GLY A 5 18.85 7.23 3.27
C GLY A 5 19.11 6.98 1.79
N VAL A 6 18.26 6.20 1.13
CA VAL A 6 18.53 5.78 -0.25
C VAL A 6 18.29 6.90 -1.26
N TRP A 7 17.23 7.70 -1.10
CA TRP A 7 16.87 8.72 -2.09
C TRP A 7 16.53 10.09 -1.52
N LEU A 8 16.10 10.18 -0.25
CA LEU A 8 15.76 11.47 0.34
C LEU A 8 16.99 12.36 0.55
N GLY A 9 18.18 11.78 0.71
CA GLY A 9 19.43 12.53 0.90
C GLY A 9 19.29 13.61 1.99
N ALA A 10 19.50 14.87 1.61
CA ALA A 10 19.36 16.03 2.51
C ALA A 10 17.92 16.26 3.03
N LEU A 11 16.90 15.82 2.29
CA LEU A 11 15.50 15.94 2.68
C LEU A 11 15.05 14.92 3.73
N ARG A 12 15.89 13.92 4.06
CA ARG A 12 15.50 12.88 5.03
C ARG A 12 15.19 13.44 6.41
N LYS A 13 16.04 14.35 6.92
CA LYS A 13 15.84 15.00 8.23
C LYS A 13 14.57 15.85 8.26
N PRO A 14 14.31 16.77 7.32
CA PRO A 14 13.07 17.55 7.34
C PRO A 14 11.82 16.66 7.13
N VAL A 15 11.86 15.64 6.28
CA VAL A 15 10.72 14.70 6.11
C VAL A 15 10.46 13.90 7.38
N LYS A 16 11.51 13.43 8.08
CA LYS A 16 11.39 12.77 9.38
C LYS A 16 10.76 13.67 10.44
N TRP A 17 11.17 14.94 10.48
CA TRP A 17 10.55 15.95 11.36
C TRP A 17 9.09 16.21 11.00
N ALA A 18 8.77 16.37 9.72
CA ALA A 18 7.39 16.54 9.26
C ALA A 18 6.51 15.34 9.62
N MET A 19 7.04 14.12 9.52
CA MET A 19 6.38 12.90 9.97
C MET A 19 6.09 12.94 11.48
N TYR A 20 7.09 13.23 12.33
CA TYR A 20 6.85 13.30 13.78
C TYR A 20 5.89 14.42 14.18
N VAL A 21 6.01 15.60 13.55
CA VAL A 21 5.10 16.72 13.81
C VAL A 21 3.67 16.36 13.41
N SER A 22 3.46 15.79 12.22
CA SER A 22 2.11 15.40 11.77
C SER A 22 1.51 14.30 12.65
N LEU A 23 2.29 13.31 13.08
CA LEU A 23 1.85 12.28 14.04
C LEU A 23 1.52 12.89 15.42
N ALA A 24 2.34 13.82 15.91
CA ALA A 24 2.08 14.50 17.18
C ALA A 24 0.82 15.36 17.12
N VAL A 25 0.60 16.08 16.01
CA VAL A 25 -0.62 16.88 15.79
C VAL A 25 -1.84 15.96 15.69
N LEU A 26 -1.75 14.84 14.99
CA LEU A 26 -2.83 13.85 14.92
C LEU A 26 -3.17 13.32 16.32
N ALA A 27 -2.17 12.90 17.10
CA ALA A 27 -2.38 12.42 18.47
C ALA A 27 -2.98 13.51 19.37
N ALA A 28 -2.47 14.74 19.30
CA ALA A 28 -2.99 15.86 20.09
C ALA A 28 -4.44 16.22 19.71
N SER A 29 -4.77 16.22 18.42
CA SER A 29 -6.13 16.49 17.96
C SER A 29 -7.12 15.40 18.39
N TYR A 30 -6.69 14.14 18.40
CA TYR A 30 -7.52 13.03 18.89
C TYR A 30 -7.70 13.06 20.41
N LEU A 31 -6.63 13.33 21.17
CA LEU A 31 -6.72 13.53 22.62
C LEU A 31 -7.61 14.72 23.00
N TRP A 32 -7.57 15.79 22.20
CA TRP A 32 -8.46 16.93 22.36
C TRP A 32 -9.93 16.54 22.19
N VAL A 33 -10.27 15.71 21.20
CA VAL A 33 -11.65 15.24 21.01
C VAL A 33 -12.09 14.35 22.17
N ILE A 34 -11.25 13.45 22.65
CA ILE A 34 -11.56 12.62 23.84
C ILE A 34 -11.80 13.51 25.07
N PHE A 35 -10.93 14.51 25.28
CA PHE A 35 -11.10 15.46 26.38
C PHE A 35 -12.39 16.27 26.24
N ALA A 36 -12.70 16.76 25.04
CA ALA A 36 -13.92 17.52 24.77
C ALA A 36 -15.19 16.68 24.98
N ASP A 37 -15.17 15.40 24.62
CA ASP A 37 -16.27 14.47 24.89
C ASP A 37 -16.46 14.27 26.41
N LEU A 38 -15.37 14.00 27.15
CA LEU A 38 -15.42 13.73 28.59
C LEU A 38 -15.71 14.97 29.44
N ALA A 39 -15.14 16.12 29.11
CA ALA A 39 -15.18 17.33 29.94
C ALA A 39 -16.28 18.31 29.49
N LEU A 40 -16.57 18.38 28.19
CA LEU A 40 -17.49 19.36 27.61
C LEU A 40 -18.77 18.71 27.04
N GLY A 41 -18.83 17.36 27.00
CA GLY A 41 -19.96 16.62 26.42
C GLY A 41 -20.07 16.77 24.90
N TRP A 42 -19.00 17.18 24.23
CA TRP A 42 -18.96 17.33 22.76
C TRP A 42 -18.71 15.97 22.11
N ASN A 43 -19.78 15.26 21.82
CA ASN A 43 -19.69 13.95 21.17
C ASN A 43 -19.52 14.13 19.65
N ILE A 44 -18.26 14.14 19.19
CA ILE A 44 -17.97 14.14 17.75
C ILE A 44 -18.05 12.69 17.25
N GLY A 45 -19.16 12.37 16.61
CA GLY A 45 -19.39 11.05 16.02
C GLY A 45 -18.57 10.84 14.74
N MET A 46 -18.35 9.59 14.35
CA MET A 46 -17.62 9.28 13.11
C MET A 46 -18.29 9.87 11.85
N GLN A 47 -19.62 10.06 11.84
CA GLN A 47 -20.32 10.70 10.74
C GLN A 47 -19.89 12.16 10.53
N GLU A 48 -19.69 12.92 11.61
CA GLU A 48 -19.18 14.29 11.55
C GLU A 48 -17.69 14.35 11.20
N MET A 49 -16.93 13.30 11.52
CA MET A 49 -15.53 13.20 11.06
C MET A 49 -15.44 13.00 9.54
N LEU A 50 -16.38 12.29 8.93
CA LEU A 50 -16.40 12.06 7.47
C LEU A 50 -17.03 13.21 6.70
N ARG A 51 -18.01 13.89 7.30
CA ARG A 51 -18.67 15.09 6.76
C ARG A 51 -18.52 16.22 7.77
N PRO A 52 -17.36 16.92 7.74
CA PRO A 52 -17.14 18.03 8.65
C PRO A 52 -18.04 19.21 8.24
N ASP A 53 -19.24 19.29 8.83
CA ASP A 53 -20.22 20.36 8.61
C ASP A 53 -19.78 21.66 9.35
N GLY A 54 -18.58 22.15 9.03
CA GLY A 54 -17.97 23.32 9.67
C GLY A 54 -17.21 23.05 10.98
N ASN A 55 -17.18 21.80 11.44
CA ASN A 55 -16.44 21.39 12.64
C ASN A 55 -14.92 21.44 12.39
N LEU A 56 -14.27 22.47 12.94
CA LEU A 56 -12.82 22.68 12.79
C LEU A 56 -11.99 21.50 13.30
N SER A 57 -12.40 20.89 14.41
CA SER A 57 -11.75 19.70 14.99
C SER A 57 -11.72 18.52 14.02
N ALA A 58 -12.82 18.27 13.32
CA ALA A 58 -12.92 17.20 12.33
C ALA A 58 -11.97 17.46 11.13
N TYR A 59 -11.94 18.69 10.62
CA TYR A 59 -10.97 19.07 9.56
C TYR A 59 -9.52 18.91 10.01
N LEU A 60 -9.19 19.32 11.23
CA LEU A 60 -7.83 19.18 11.77
C LEU A 60 -7.41 17.71 11.87
N ILE A 61 -8.31 16.81 12.31
CA ILE A 61 -8.03 15.37 12.36
C ILE A 61 -7.83 14.81 10.95
N LEU A 62 -8.72 15.11 10.01
CA LEU A 62 -8.58 14.61 8.64
C LEU A 62 -7.28 15.06 7.96
N TRP A 63 -6.94 16.35 8.09
CA TRP A 63 -5.71 16.89 7.50
C TRP A 63 -4.45 16.37 8.19
N SER A 64 -4.44 16.30 9.52
CA SER A 64 -3.31 15.74 10.26
C SER A 64 -3.14 14.24 9.97
N PHE A 65 -4.24 13.50 9.84
CA PHE A 65 -4.23 12.09 9.42
C PHE A 65 -3.63 11.94 8.02
N PHE A 66 -4.13 12.69 7.04
CA PHE A 66 -3.60 12.69 5.68
C PHE A 66 -2.10 13.03 5.64
N CYS A 67 -1.69 14.11 6.31
CA CYS A 67 -0.28 14.50 6.40
C CYS A 67 0.57 13.43 7.08
N SER A 68 0.06 12.79 8.14
CA SER A 68 0.78 11.74 8.86
C SER A 68 1.02 10.51 7.98
N VAL A 69 0.02 10.07 7.21
CA VAL A 69 0.15 8.96 6.26
C VAL A 69 1.12 9.34 5.14
N LEU A 70 0.99 10.56 4.60
CA LEU A 70 1.84 11.04 3.50
C LEU A 70 3.32 11.11 3.90
N PHE A 71 3.65 11.82 4.99
CA PHE A 71 5.04 11.97 5.43
C PHE A 71 5.63 10.67 5.98
N SER A 72 4.83 9.84 6.64
CA SER A 72 5.27 8.50 7.05
C SER A 72 5.60 7.64 5.84
N SER A 73 4.78 7.68 4.79
CA SER A 73 5.02 6.91 3.56
C SER A 73 6.29 7.36 2.84
N PHE A 74 6.53 8.67 2.76
CA PHE A 74 7.78 9.22 2.21
C PHE A 74 9.01 8.83 3.06
N TYR A 75 8.91 8.92 4.38
CA TYR A 75 10.04 8.57 5.25
C TYR A 75 10.34 7.06 5.20
N LEU A 76 9.30 6.21 5.21
CA LEU A 76 9.45 4.76 5.16
C LEU A 76 9.87 4.25 3.77
N SER A 77 9.60 4.99 2.69
CA SER A 77 10.07 4.60 1.35
C SER A 77 11.57 4.80 1.15
N ASP A 78 12.20 5.62 2.01
CA ASP A 78 13.65 5.86 1.99
C ASP A 78 14.46 4.69 2.59
N ASN A 79 13.80 3.78 3.29
CA ASN A 79 14.41 2.55 3.81
C ASN A 79 14.04 1.38 2.89
N ILE A 80 15.08 0.71 2.37
CA ILE A 80 14.94 -0.50 1.55
C ILE A 80 15.05 -1.71 2.47
N GLY A 81 14.06 -2.59 2.41
CA GLY A 81 14.05 -3.87 3.13
C GLY A 81 15.04 -4.89 2.57
N VAL A 82 15.31 -5.95 3.31
CA VAL A 82 16.29 -7.00 2.92
C VAL A 82 15.93 -7.66 1.58
N ILE A 83 14.62 -7.85 1.35
CA ILE A 83 14.07 -8.49 0.16
C ILE A 83 13.75 -7.51 -0.98
N GLU A 84 13.97 -6.21 -0.79
CA GLU A 84 13.55 -5.19 -1.74
C GLU A 84 14.68 -4.85 -2.73
N PRO A 85 14.51 -5.07 -4.05
CA PRO A 85 15.46 -4.57 -5.04
C PRO A 85 15.59 -3.05 -4.97
N ARG A 86 16.78 -2.54 -5.33
CA ARG A 86 17.00 -1.10 -5.43
C ARG A 86 16.15 -0.51 -6.56
N PRO A 87 15.42 0.59 -6.32
CA PRO A 87 14.65 1.26 -7.36
C PRO A 87 15.56 1.88 -8.41
N ASP A 88 15.28 1.60 -9.68
CA ASP A 88 16.07 2.13 -10.79
C ASP A 88 15.37 3.30 -11.48
N GLY A 89 14.02 3.31 -11.47
CA GLY A 89 13.20 4.32 -12.15
C GLY A 89 12.43 5.25 -11.22
N PHE A 90 12.01 6.41 -11.75
CA PHE A 90 11.08 7.33 -11.06
C PHE A 90 9.77 6.61 -10.67
N PHE A 91 9.26 5.76 -11.55
CA PHE A 91 8.00 5.07 -11.32
C PHE A 91 8.11 4.01 -10.20
N ASP A 92 9.29 3.42 -10.02
CA ASP A 92 9.55 2.49 -8.92
C ASP A 92 9.44 3.21 -7.57
N TRP A 93 10.00 4.43 -7.46
CA TRP A 93 9.85 5.27 -6.26
C TRP A 93 8.40 5.61 -5.97
N PHE A 94 7.64 5.97 -7.01
CA PHE A 94 6.21 6.25 -6.88
C PHE A 94 5.43 5.03 -6.37
N SER A 95 5.65 3.86 -6.98
CA SER A 95 5.03 2.60 -6.57
C SER A 95 5.45 2.16 -5.17
N LEU A 96 6.70 2.40 -4.76
CA LEU A 96 7.15 2.15 -3.40
C LEU A 96 6.44 3.03 -2.38
N ILE A 97 6.33 4.34 -2.63
CA ILE A 97 5.62 5.26 -1.74
C ILE A 97 4.16 4.80 -1.57
N LEU A 98 3.50 4.44 -2.67
CA LEU A 98 2.14 3.88 -2.63
C LEU A 98 2.08 2.53 -1.89
N GLY A 99 3.09 1.68 -2.03
CA GLY A 99 3.24 0.45 -1.24
C GLY A 99 3.36 0.73 0.26
N ARG A 100 4.09 1.78 0.66
CA ARG A 100 4.18 2.21 2.07
C ARG A 100 2.84 2.74 2.60
N VAL A 101 2.05 3.43 1.79
CA VAL A 101 0.66 3.78 2.15
C VAL A 101 -0.15 2.52 2.44
N GLY A 102 -0.04 1.49 1.60
CA GLY A 102 -0.68 0.19 1.82
C GLY A 102 -0.22 -0.50 3.11
N MET A 103 1.08 -0.47 3.41
CA MET A 103 1.64 -1.01 4.66
C MET A 103 1.03 -0.33 5.90
N ILE A 104 0.94 1.01 5.90
CA ILE A 104 0.33 1.77 6.99
C ILE A 104 -1.18 1.46 7.09
N ALA A 105 -1.86 1.33 5.95
CA ALA A 105 -3.27 1.00 5.88
C ALA A 105 -3.60 -0.36 6.51
N ILE A 106 -2.74 -1.38 6.35
CA ILE A 106 -2.91 -2.68 7.02
C ILE A 106 -2.89 -2.51 8.54
N VAL A 107 -1.90 -1.79 9.07
CA VAL A 107 -1.79 -1.53 10.51
C VAL A 107 -3.04 -0.80 11.01
N PHE A 108 -3.53 0.18 10.25
CA PHE A 108 -4.76 0.89 10.57
C PHE A 108 -5.98 -0.03 10.62
N VAL A 109 -6.16 -0.94 9.66
CA VAL A 109 -7.24 -1.93 9.67
C VAL A 109 -7.18 -2.82 10.90
N VAL A 110 -5.99 -3.29 11.28
CA VAL A 110 -5.81 -4.10 12.49
C VAL A 110 -6.25 -3.33 13.74
N LEU A 111 -5.86 -2.05 13.86
CA LEU A 111 -6.27 -1.21 14.99
C LEU A 111 -7.78 -0.99 15.05
N VAL A 112 -8.43 -0.73 13.90
CA VAL A 112 -9.89 -0.57 13.81
C VAL A 112 -10.61 -1.85 14.21
N MET A 113 -10.13 -3.00 13.77
CA MET A 113 -10.75 -4.29 14.11
C MET A 113 -10.53 -4.68 15.57
N ILE A 114 -9.37 -4.40 16.16
CA ILE A 114 -9.14 -4.57 17.60
C ILE A 114 -10.11 -3.69 18.39
N TYR A 115 -10.26 -2.42 17.99
CA TYR A 115 -11.23 -1.51 18.60
C TYR A 115 -12.65 -2.06 18.53
N GLU A 116 -13.10 -2.57 17.37
CA GLU A 116 -14.44 -3.16 17.23
C GLU A 116 -14.65 -4.37 18.13
N VAL A 117 -13.66 -5.27 18.21
CA VAL A 117 -13.71 -6.43 19.10
C VAL A 117 -13.84 -5.99 20.56
N VAL A 118 -13.03 -5.02 20.99
CA VAL A 118 -13.10 -4.50 22.37
C VAL A 118 -14.44 -3.80 22.62
N ALA A 119 -14.88 -2.91 21.73
CA ALA A 119 -16.15 -2.19 21.84
C ALA A 119 -17.35 -3.14 21.95
N ARG A 120 -17.36 -4.19 21.14
CA ARG A 120 -18.46 -5.16 21.09
C ARG A 120 -18.47 -6.10 22.29
N TYR A 121 -17.33 -6.69 22.65
CA TYR A 121 -17.30 -7.76 23.65
C TYR A 121 -17.04 -7.27 25.07
N VAL A 122 -16.36 -6.13 25.25
CA VAL A 122 -16.07 -5.57 26.58
C VAL A 122 -17.11 -4.53 26.98
N PHE A 123 -17.53 -3.68 26.03
CA PHE A 123 -18.42 -2.55 26.31
C PHE A 123 -19.87 -2.76 25.81
N GLU A 124 -20.17 -3.90 25.19
CA GLU A 124 -21.50 -4.23 24.63
C GLU A 124 -22.04 -3.13 23.67
N LYS A 125 -21.13 -2.40 23.02
CA LYS A 125 -21.43 -1.26 22.12
C LYS A 125 -20.82 -1.53 20.74
N PRO A 126 -21.46 -2.35 19.88
CA PRO A 126 -20.96 -2.61 18.53
C PRO A 126 -20.96 -1.34 17.69
N THR A 127 -19.96 -1.17 16.81
CA THR A 127 -19.93 -0.02 15.91
C THR A 127 -20.53 -0.34 14.54
N LEU A 128 -21.17 0.66 13.95
CA LEU A 128 -21.80 0.54 12.62
C LEU A 128 -20.78 0.66 11.48
N TRP A 129 -19.61 1.24 11.73
CA TRP A 129 -18.66 1.67 10.70
C TRP A 129 -17.41 0.78 10.60
N ALA A 130 -16.96 0.14 11.68
CA ALA A 130 -15.63 -0.48 11.72
C ALA A 130 -15.44 -1.60 10.70
N ASN A 131 -16.46 -2.45 10.52
CA ASN A 131 -16.40 -3.55 9.56
C ASN A 131 -16.30 -3.04 8.11
N GLU A 132 -17.16 -2.10 7.75
CA GLU A 132 -17.22 -1.55 6.39
C GLU A 132 -16.03 -0.65 6.06
N LEU A 133 -15.54 0.14 7.03
CA LEU A 133 -14.31 0.91 6.89
C LEU A 133 -13.11 -0.02 6.67
N SER A 134 -13.04 -1.10 7.46
CA SER A 134 -11.98 -2.11 7.31
C SER A 134 -12.02 -2.78 5.94
N LEU A 135 -13.21 -3.17 5.44
CA LEU A 135 -13.38 -3.71 4.09
C LEU A 135 -12.92 -2.70 3.02
N TRP A 136 -13.26 -1.44 3.21
CA TRP A 136 -12.94 -0.37 2.26
C TRP A 136 -11.43 -0.13 2.16
N VAL A 137 -10.76 0.02 3.31
CA VAL A 137 -9.31 0.22 3.39
C VAL A 137 -8.54 -1.03 2.96
N ALA A 138 -9.01 -2.22 3.35
CA ALA A 138 -8.42 -3.49 2.89
C ALA A 138 -8.52 -3.64 1.37
N GLY A 139 -9.65 -3.26 0.76
CA GLY A 139 -9.81 -3.27 -0.69
C GLY A 139 -8.73 -2.46 -1.41
N PHE A 140 -8.48 -1.23 -0.98
CA PHE A 140 -7.38 -0.42 -1.54
C PHE A 140 -6.00 -0.99 -1.24
N THR A 141 -5.81 -1.54 -0.05
CA THR A 141 -4.56 -2.21 0.33
C THR A 141 -4.23 -3.36 -0.62
N PHE A 142 -5.20 -4.21 -0.96
CA PHE A 142 -5.00 -5.31 -1.92
C PHE A 142 -4.61 -4.80 -3.31
N LEU A 143 -5.22 -3.70 -3.77
CA LEU A 143 -4.85 -3.09 -5.04
C LEU A 143 -3.41 -2.55 -5.01
N LEU A 144 -3.06 -1.80 -3.97
CA LEU A 144 -1.70 -1.27 -3.78
C LEU A 144 -0.65 -2.38 -3.64
N ALA A 145 -1.00 -3.49 -2.98
CA ALA A 145 -0.13 -4.66 -2.87
C ALA A 145 0.19 -5.26 -4.24
N GLY A 146 -0.76 -5.28 -5.18
CA GLY A 146 -0.51 -5.72 -6.56
C GLY A 146 0.49 -4.81 -7.29
N LEU A 147 0.38 -3.48 -7.13
CA LEU A 147 1.33 -2.52 -7.70
C LEU A 147 2.73 -2.68 -7.10
N TYR A 148 2.80 -2.81 -5.77
CA TYR A 148 4.05 -3.04 -5.06
C TYR A 148 4.70 -4.38 -5.45
N ALA A 149 3.92 -5.46 -5.56
CA ALA A 149 4.42 -6.76 -6.02
C ALA A 149 4.99 -6.70 -7.45
N MET A 150 4.32 -5.96 -8.35
CA MET A 150 4.83 -5.72 -9.70
C MET A 150 6.16 -4.95 -9.67
N GLN A 151 6.27 -3.90 -8.84
CA GLN A 151 7.52 -3.14 -8.69
C GLN A 151 8.66 -4.02 -8.15
N GLN A 152 8.40 -4.91 -7.19
CA GLN A 152 9.39 -5.85 -6.66
C GLN A 152 9.65 -7.07 -7.54
N ARG A 153 8.90 -7.24 -8.64
CA ARG A 153 9.00 -8.39 -9.56
C ARG A 153 8.80 -9.73 -8.86
N SER A 154 7.96 -9.73 -7.84
CA SER A 154 7.69 -10.90 -6.97
C SER A 154 6.63 -11.85 -7.54
N HIS A 155 6.16 -11.60 -8.77
CA HIS A 155 5.31 -12.56 -9.46
C HIS A 155 6.04 -13.88 -9.70
N ILE A 156 5.35 -14.99 -9.45
CA ILE A 156 5.88 -16.34 -9.67
C ILE A 156 6.29 -16.48 -11.13
N ARG A 157 7.59 -16.72 -11.37
CA ARG A 157 8.19 -16.92 -12.69
C ARG A 157 8.88 -18.28 -12.74
N ILE A 158 8.78 -18.96 -13.89
CA ILE A 158 9.45 -20.24 -14.10
C ILE A 158 10.87 -19.95 -14.60
N TYR A 159 11.81 -19.81 -13.68
CA TYR A 159 13.20 -19.47 -14.00
C TYR A 159 13.91 -20.55 -14.82
N ILE A 160 13.63 -21.83 -14.59
CA ILE A 160 14.29 -22.96 -15.29
C ILE A 160 14.13 -22.84 -16.81
N ILE A 161 12.92 -22.59 -17.30
CA ILE A 161 12.66 -22.47 -18.74
C ILE A 161 13.28 -21.17 -19.26
N TYR A 162 13.14 -20.09 -18.48
CA TYR A 162 13.63 -18.77 -18.87
C TYR A 162 15.17 -18.73 -19.01
N ASP A 163 15.90 -19.36 -18.10
CA ASP A 163 17.37 -19.34 -18.04
C ASP A 163 18.03 -20.19 -19.15
N ILE A 164 17.31 -21.19 -19.67
CA ILE A 164 17.77 -22.00 -20.82
C ILE A 164 17.65 -21.22 -22.14
N LEU A 165 16.77 -20.21 -22.22
CA LEU A 165 16.53 -19.46 -23.45
C LEU A 165 17.71 -18.54 -23.81
N PRO A 166 18.03 -18.39 -25.11
CA PRO A 166 19.00 -17.38 -25.54
C PRO A 166 18.50 -15.97 -25.21
N ARG A 167 19.42 -15.02 -25.02
CA ARG A 167 19.16 -13.61 -24.66
C ARG A 167 18.02 -12.95 -25.45
N TRP A 168 17.95 -13.21 -26.77
CA TRP A 168 16.92 -12.63 -27.62
C TRP A 168 15.52 -13.18 -27.28
N ALA A 169 15.41 -14.46 -26.97
CA ALA A 169 14.14 -15.11 -26.64
C ALA A 169 13.65 -14.73 -25.24
N GLN A 170 14.57 -14.54 -24.28
CA GLN A 170 14.25 -13.94 -22.98
C GLN A 170 13.60 -12.56 -23.14
N LYS A 171 14.26 -11.65 -23.88
CA LYS A 171 13.72 -10.32 -24.18
C LYS A 171 12.36 -10.37 -24.89
N THR A 172 12.19 -11.29 -25.84
CA THR A 172 10.90 -11.49 -26.51
C THR A 172 9.81 -11.95 -25.52
N SER A 173 10.14 -12.86 -24.60
CA SER A 173 9.22 -13.31 -23.55
C SER A 173 8.80 -12.17 -22.63
N ASP A 174 9.73 -11.30 -22.25
CA ASP A 174 9.43 -10.13 -21.41
C ASP A 174 8.51 -9.13 -22.15
N ILE A 175 8.79 -8.86 -23.44
CA ILE A 175 7.92 -8.03 -24.29
C ILE A 175 6.51 -8.62 -24.38
N ILE A 176 6.39 -9.94 -24.64
CA ILE A 176 5.09 -10.61 -24.72
C ILE A 176 4.35 -10.50 -23.39
N SER A 177 5.04 -10.71 -22.27
CA SER A 177 4.45 -10.61 -20.94
C SER A 177 3.88 -9.21 -20.68
N VAL A 178 4.67 -8.16 -20.95
CA VAL A 178 4.20 -6.77 -20.81
C VAL A 178 3.07 -6.47 -21.79
N PHE A 179 3.17 -6.93 -23.04
CA PHE A 179 2.10 -6.77 -24.03
C PHE A 179 0.78 -7.38 -23.58
N LEU A 180 0.81 -8.60 -23.01
CA LEU A 180 -0.39 -9.26 -22.47
C LEU A 180 -0.96 -8.50 -21.27
N ILE A 181 -0.12 -7.99 -20.37
CA ILE A 181 -0.54 -7.14 -19.25
C ILE A 181 -1.25 -5.87 -19.76
N TRP A 182 -0.70 -5.21 -20.77
CA TRP A 182 -1.30 -4.03 -21.38
C TRP A 182 -2.61 -4.35 -22.11
N CYS A 183 -2.66 -5.45 -22.86
CA CYS A 183 -3.89 -5.90 -23.52
C CYS A 183 -5.01 -6.17 -22.51
N PHE A 184 -4.70 -6.90 -21.43
CA PHE A 184 -5.63 -7.14 -20.34
C PHE A 184 -6.10 -5.84 -19.67
N THR A 185 -5.17 -4.93 -19.39
CA THR A 185 -5.45 -3.63 -18.78
C THR A 185 -6.39 -2.80 -19.65
N ILE A 186 -6.12 -2.72 -20.96
CA ILE A 186 -6.98 -2.00 -21.91
C ILE A 186 -8.37 -2.64 -21.97
N ALA A 187 -8.46 -3.96 -22.04
CA ALA A 187 -9.75 -4.66 -22.06
C ALA A 187 -10.55 -4.43 -20.77
N LEU A 188 -9.90 -4.47 -19.61
CA LEU A 188 -10.52 -4.25 -18.31
C LEU A 188 -10.97 -2.80 -18.15
N VAL A 189 -10.13 -1.83 -18.53
CA VAL A 189 -10.51 -0.41 -18.52
C VAL A 189 -11.67 -0.17 -19.47
N TRP A 190 -11.61 -0.66 -20.71
CA TRP A 190 -12.70 -0.50 -21.67
C TRP A 190 -14.02 -1.11 -21.18
N GLY A 191 -13.98 -2.34 -20.65
CA GLY A 191 -15.16 -3.03 -20.14
C GLY A 191 -15.72 -2.42 -18.85
N GLY A 192 -14.85 -1.94 -17.96
CA GLY A 192 -15.23 -1.41 -16.66
C GLY A 192 -15.51 0.10 -16.64
N TYR A 193 -15.08 0.87 -17.65
CA TYR A 193 -15.10 2.34 -17.62
C TYR A 193 -16.50 2.91 -17.45
N ASN A 194 -17.48 2.45 -18.23
CA ASN A 194 -18.85 2.96 -18.17
C ASN A 194 -19.49 2.68 -16.81
N GLU A 195 -19.23 1.50 -16.22
CA GLU A 195 -19.77 1.17 -14.91
C GLU A 195 -19.09 1.99 -13.81
N ALA A 196 -17.76 2.04 -13.79
CA ALA A 196 -17.00 2.77 -12.78
C ALA A 196 -17.31 4.27 -12.83
N SER A 197 -17.36 4.86 -14.02
CA SER A 197 -17.68 6.29 -14.20
C SER A 197 -19.11 6.61 -13.76
N ALA A 198 -20.10 5.79 -14.12
CA ALA A 198 -21.49 6.00 -13.70
C ALA A 198 -21.64 5.96 -12.16
N LYS A 199 -20.97 5.00 -11.51
CA LYS A 199 -21.00 4.87 -10.04
C LYS A 199 -20.27 6.00 -9.33
N LEU A 200 -19.15 6.45 -9.88
CA LEU A 200 -18.42 7.59 -9.36
C LEU A 200 -19.23 8.90 -9.48
N LEU A 201 -19.84 9.15 -10.63
CA LEU A 201 -20.67 10.35 -10.87
C LEU A 201 -21.92 10.38 -9.99
N ARG A 202 -22.52 9.22 -9.71
CA ARG A 202 -23.67 9.10 -8.81
C ARG A 202 -23.28 9.08 -7.33
N TRP A 203 -21.99 9.00 -7.04
CA TRP A 203 -21.47 8.76 -5.69
C TRP A 203 -22.19 7.58 -5.01
N GLU A 204 -22.28 6.46 -5.74
CA GLU A 204 -23.01 5.27 -5.30
C GLU A 204 -22.46 4.72 -3.99
N LYS A 205 -23.37 4.48 -3.06
CA LYS A 205 -23.07 4.00 -1.71
C LYS A 205 -23.41 2.53 -1.53
N PHE A 206 -22.92 1.94 -0.46
CA PHE A 206 -22.96 0.50 -0.23
C PHE A 206 -24.36 -0.04 0.14
N GLY A 207 -25.28 0.80 0.60
CA GLY A 207 -26.66 0.42 0.93
C GLY A 207 -26.84 -0.18 2.33
N THR A 208 -25.90 0.10 3.23
CA THR A 208 -25.86 -0.38 4.63
C THR A 208 -26.13 0.74 5.62
N ALA A 209 -26.09 0.46 6.93
CA ALA A 209 -26.37 1.46 7.97
C ALA A 209 -25.35 2.61 8.01
N TRP A 210 -24.07 2.33 7.71
CA TRP A 210 -23.03 3.37 7.61
C TRP A 210 -22.94 3.97 6.20
N ASP A 211 -23.30 3.20 5.18
CA ASP A 211 -23.50 3.64 3.78
C ASP A 211 -22.30 4.37 3.14
N PRO A 212 -21.07 3.81 3.19
CA PRO A 212 -19.91 4.42 2.59
C PRO A 212 -19.98 4.36 1.05
N PRO A 213 -19.33 5.29 0.32
CA PRO A 213 -19.21 5.26 -1.14
C PRO A 213 -18.19 4.20 -1.62
N LEU A 214 -18.31 2.98 -1.11
CA LEU A 214 -17.43 1.85 -1.40
C LEU A 214 -17.52 1.44 -2.88
N PRO A 215 -18.70 1.25 -3.50
CA PRO A 215 -18.79 0.90 -4.93
C PRO A 215 -18.21 1.97 -5.85
N ALA A 216 -18.46 3.25 -5.55
CA ALA A 216 -17.97 4.38 -6.33
C ALA A 216 -16.44 4.46 -6.31
N THR A 217 -15.83 4.37 -5.14
CA THR A 217 -14.38 4.57 -4.99
C THR A 217 -13.56 3.33 -5.34
N LEU A 218 -13.97 2.13 -4.93
CA LEU A 218 -13.20 0.91 -5.21
C LEU A 218 -13.25 0.54 -6.69
N LYS A 219 -14.39 0.64 -7.37
CA LYS A 219 -14.46 0.28 -8.81
C LYS A 219 -13.61 1.22 -9.66
N THR A 220 -13.63 2.52 -9.37
CA THR A 220 -12.71 3.47 -10.00
C THR A 220 -11.26 3.17 -9.61
N GLY A 221 -11.00 2.88 -8.33
CA GLY A 221 -9.69 2.50 -7.82
C GLY A 221 -9.09 1.31 -8.56
N ILE A 222 -9.87 0.27 -8.84
CA ILE A 222 -9.44 -0.90 -9.62
C ILE A 222 -8.91 -0.46 -11.00
N LEU A 223 -9.64 0.38 -11.73
CA LEU A 223 -9.23 0.85 -13.06
C LEU A 223 -7.97 1.72 -13.02
N VAL A 224 -7.84 2.56 -12.00
CA VAL A 224 -6.65 3.40 -11.83
C VAL A 224 -5.43 2.55 -11.48
N ILE A 225 -5.54 1.67 -10.49
CA ILE A 225 -4.40 0.87 -10.03
C ILE A 225 -3.97 -0.15 -11.08
N ILE A 226 -4.87 -0.82 -11.80
CA ILE A 226 -4.47 -1.74 -12.87
C ILE A 226 -3.73 -1.00 -13.99
N SER A 227 -4.11 0.24 -14.29
CA SER A 227 -3.39 1.09 -15.23
C SER A 227 -1.99 1.42 -14.71
N LEU A 228 -1.84 1.72 -13.42
CA LEU A 228 -0.53 1.92 -12.80
C LEU A 228 0.32 0.64 -12.82
N VAL A 229 -0.28 -0.54 -12.62
CA VAL A 229 0.42 -1.84 -12.72
C VAL A 229 0.95 -2.06 -14.14
N ALA A 230 0.18 -1.73 -15.18
CA ALA A 230 0.65 -1.83 -16.56
C ALA A 230 1.81 -0.85 -16.86
N ILE A 231 1.74 0.36 -16.32
CA ILE A 231 2.84 1.33 -16.40
C ILE A 231 4.07 0.81 -15.64
N GLN A 232 3.89 0.19 -14.46
CA GLN A 232 4.99 -0.43 -13.70
C GLN A 232 5.65 -1.55 -14.51
N ALA A 233 4.85 -2.41 -15.13
CA ALA A 233 5.35 -3.51 -15.95
C ALA A 233 6.20 -3.00 -17.13
N LEU A 234 5.76 -1.89 -17.76
CA LEU A 234 6.54 -1.25 -18.81
C LEU A 234 7.82 -0.59 -18.27
N SER A 235 7.74 0.08 -17.12
CA SER A 235 8.91 0.67 -16.43
C SER A 235 9.96 -0.39 -16.12
N ASN A 236 9.54 -1.54 -15.58
CA ASN A 236 10.43 -2.68 -15.29
C ASN A 236 11.11 -3.20 -16.55
N LEU A 237 10.36 -3.39 -17.65
CA LEU A 237 10.92 -3.84 -18.92
C LEU A 237 11.98 -2.88 -19.48
N ILE A 238 11.75 -1.57 -19.36
CA ILE A 238 12.71 -0.55 -19.81
C ILE A 238 13.95 -0.56 -18.92
N ALA A 239 13.78 -0.63 -17.60
CA ALA A 239 14.88 -0.67 -16.63
C ALA A 239 15.76 -1.93 -16.81
N ASP A 240 15.15 -3.06 -17.16
CA ASP A 240 15.85 -4.34 -17.32
C ASP A 240 16.48 -4.56 -18.68
N TRP A 241 16.14 -3.73 -19.66
CA TRP A 241 16.49 -3.99 -21.05
C TRP A 241 18.00 -4.18 -21.29
N ASN A 242 18.82 -3.46 -20.52
CA ASN A 242 20.27 -3.49 -20.63
C ASN A 242 20.95 -4.28 -19.50
N LYS A 243 20.19 -4.89 -18.58
CA LYS A 243 20.78 -5.67 -17.49
C LYS A 243 21.33 -7.00 -18.00
N ALA A 244 22.39 -7.45 -17.32
CA ALA A 244 23.04 -8.71 -17.61
C ALA A 244 22.11 -9.90 -17.26
N PRO A 245 22.39 -11.10 -17.81
CA PRO A 245 21.89 -12.35 -17.24
C PRO A 245 22.02 -12.39 -15.72
N GLU A 246 20.90 -12.42 -15.00
CA GLU A 246 20.89 -12.99 -13.66
C GLU A 246 20.53 -14.47 -13.85
N HIS A 247 21.46 -15.36 -13.48
CA HIS A 247 21.19 -16.79 -13.40
C HIS A 247 20.70 -17.06 -11.98
N HIS A 248 19.49 -17.61 -11.89
CA HIS A 248 18.87 -17.91 -10.61
C HIS A 248 19.21 -19.36 -10.29
N SER A 249 20.16 -19.58 -9.38
CA SER A 249 20.44 -20.93 -8.88
C SER A 249 19.34 -21.31 -7.88
N PRO A 250 18.90 -22.58 -7.81
CA PRO A 250 18.03 -23.04 -6.73
C PRO A 250 18.61 -22.79 -5.32
N ALA A 251 19.93 -22.59 -5.21
CA ALA A 251 20.59 -22.22 -3.97
C ALA A 251 20.35 -20.77 -3.54
N ASP A 252 20.01 -19.86 -4.48
CA ASP A 252 19.74 -18.45 -4.19
C ASP A 252 18.36 -18.24 -3.55
N GLU A 253 17.50 -19.26 -3.55
CA GLU A 253 16.21 -19.26 -2.86
C GLU A 253 16.31 -19.72 -1.39
N ILE A 254 17.46 -20.27 -0.97
CA ILE A 254 17.67 -20.75 0.41
C ILE A 254 17.95 -19.53 1.31
N ASP A 255 17.01 -19.19 2.17
CA ASP A 255 17.15 -18.09 3.13
C ASP A 255 18.25 -18.41 4.17
N ASP A 256 18.90 -17.39 4.74
CA ASP A 256 19.99 -17.55 5.71
C ASP A 256 19.57 -18.44 6.91
N VAL A 257 18.28 -18.39 7.26
CA VAL A 257 17.64 -19.21 8.29
C VAL A 257 17.57 -20.69 7.90
N GLU A 258 17.34 -21.00 6.64
CA GLU A 258 17.32 -22.37 6.12
C GLU A 258 18.74 -22.93 6.03
N ILE A 259 19.72 -22.11 5.65
CA ILE A 259 21.15 -22.45 5.71
C ILE A 259 21.57 -22.77 7.16
N GLU A 260 21.13 -21.96 8.11
CA GLU A 260 21.45 -22.17 9.53
C GLU A 260 20.77 -23.43 10.10
N ASN A 261 19.53 -23.72 9.69
CA ASN A 261 18.84 -24.96 10.02
C ASN A 261 19.54 -26.19 9.41
N ILE A 262 20.02 -26.11 8.16
CA ILE A 262 20.82 -27.16 7.51
C ILE A 262 22.15 -27.37 8.27
N ARG A 263 22.87 -26.30 8.63
CA ARG A 263 24.08 -26.42 9.47
C ARG A 263 23.81 -27.06 10.82
N SER A 264 22.70 -26.69 11.47
CA SER A 264 22.30 -27.26 12.76
C SER A 264 22.00 -28.76 12.68
N THR A 265 21.43 -29.22 11.57
CA THR A 265 21.11 -30.64 11.33
C THR A 265 22.33 -31.45 10.90
N LEU A 266 23.32 -30.83 10.24
CA LEU A 266 24.59 -31.45 9.87
C LEU A 266 25.61 -31.51 11.02
N GLY A 267 25.32 -30.90 12.18
CA GLY A 267 26.17 -30.95 13.36
C GLY A 267 27.42 -30.06 13.30
N GLU A 268 27.51 -29.19 12.29
CA GLU A 268 28.54 -28.14 12.21
C GLU A 268 28.18 -27.00 13.18
N LYS A 269 28.50 -27.18 14.46
CA LYS A 269 28.56 -26.06 15.41
C LYS A 269 29.87 -25.31 15.17
N ASN A 270 29.76 -24.02 14.83
CA ASN A 270 30.88 -23.06 14.86
C ASN A 270 31.59 -23.07 16.22
#